data_AF-A0A0A9Y2J6-F1
#
_entry.id   AF-A0A0A9Y2J6-F1
#
_cell.length_a   1.000
_cell.length_b   1.000
_cell.length_c   1.000
_cell.angle_alpha   90.00
_cell.angle_beta   90.00
_cell.angle_gamma   90.00
#
_symmetry.space_group_name_H-M   'P 1'
#
loop_
_entity.id
_entity.type
_entity.pdbx_description
1 polymer ?
#
loop_
_entity_poly.entity_id
_entity_poly.type
_entity_poly.pdbx_seq_one_letter_code
_entity_poly.pdbx_strand_id
1 'polypeptide(L)'
;ASCLQWECIMWCADVNEMAEILNNNFLEILNKVAPLRRVRISHPRTPWFTPEVKNVLIARDKAYSHWRKTFLASDYDAFKTLRNRAKSVVRRAKCTYFKELLSPSLSVQQLWDRIKKTGLTSNFQNLSHFDASKLNSHFVSSTAPTPTIALPTSYAVSQFSFRCLTDSDIRVALSKIKSQAVGSDSIPLTLIIKSLAIT
;
A
#
# COMPACT_ATOMS: atom_id res chain seq x y z
N ALA A 1 -4.20 25.32 -18.45
CA ALA A 1 -3.88 24.85 -17.08
C ALA A 1 -4.56 25.82 -16.13
N SER A 2 -5.42 25.34 -15.23
CA SER A 2 -6.12 26.19 -14.27
C SER A 2 -5.09 26.80 -13.32
N CYS A 3 -4.99 28.13 -13.35
CA CYS A 3 -4.15 28.93 -12.46
C CYS A 3 -4.63 28.67 -11.02
N LEU A 4 -3.76 28.11 -10.18
CA LEU A 4 -3.98 28.07 -8.74
C LEU A 4 -4.14 29.51 -8.24
N GLN A 5 -5.28 29.83 -7.62
CA GLN A 5 -5.49 31.14 -6.99
C GLN A 5 -4.70 31.19 -5.67
N TRP A 6 -3.38 31.35 -5.79
CA TRP A 6 -2.47 31.55 -4.67
C TRP A 6 -2.75 32.84 -3.91
N GLU A 7 -3.37 33.82 -4.59
CA GLU A 7 -3.76 35.12 -4.04
C GLU A 7 -4.61 34.97 -2.78
N CYS A 8 -5.60 34.06 -2.79
CA CYS A 8 -6.48 33.84 -1.64
C CYS A 8 -5.72 33.36 -0.38
N ILE A 9 -4.62 32.61 -0.57
CA ILE A 9 -3.77 32.15 0.55
C ILE A 9 -2.96 33.32 1.11
N MET A 10 -2.44 34.20 0.25
CA MET A 10 -1.58 35.32 0.69
C MET A 10 -2.33 36.39 1.51
N TRP A 11 -3.64 36.52 1.29
CA TRP A 11 -4.48 37.52 1.97
C TRP A 11 -5.29 36.95 3.15
N CYS A 12 -5.18 35.66 3.41
CA CYS A 12 -5.85 35.03 4.54
C CYS A 12 -5.11 35.34 5.85
N ALA A 13 -5.87 35.69 6.90
CA ALA A 13 -5.31 36.08 8.20
C ALA A 13 -5.12 34.88 9.14
N ASP A 14 -5.90 33.80 8.96
CA ASP A 14 -5.82 32.61 9.80
C ASP A 14 -4.95 31.53 9.14
N VAL A 15 -3.96 31.05 9.89
CA VAL A 15 -2.99 30.05 9.40
C VAL A 15 -3.66 28.71 9.12
N ASN A 16 -4.72 28.34 9.86
CA ASN A 16 -5.42 27.09 9.62
C ASN A 16 -6.22 27.16 8.33
N GLU A 17 -6.90 28.28 8.09
CA GLU A 17 -7.61 28.55 6.83
C GLU A 17 -6.64 28.59 5.63
N MET A 18 -5.46 29.20 5.77
CA MET A 18 -4.41 29.13 4.74
C MET A 18 -4.02 27.69 4.40
N ALA A 19 -3.82 26.84 5.42
CA ALA A 19 -3.46 25.45 5.24
C ALA A 19 -4.60 24.64 4.60
N GLU A 20 -5.85 24.92 4.97
CA GLU A 20 -7.03 24.28 4.39
C GLU A 20 -7.19 24.62 2.90
N ILE A 21 -7.07 25.90 2.54
CA ILE A 21 -7.12 26.35 1.14
C ILE A 21 -6.01 25.69 0.32
N LEU A 22 -4.79 25.63 0.86
CA LEU A 22 -3.66 24.95 0.21
C LEU A 22 -3.96 23.47 -0.04
N ASN A 23 -4.44 22.76 0.98
CA ASN A 23 -4.76 21.34 0.89
C ASN A 23 -5.86 21.06 -0.13
N ASN A 24 -6.94 21.86 -0.10
CA ASN A 24 -8.07 21.72 -1.02
C ASN A 24 -7.64 21.93 -2.48
N ASN A 25 -6.89 23.01 -2.74
CA ASN A 25 -6.37 23.31 -4.06
C ASN A 25 -5.44 22.19 -4.59
N PHE A 26 -4.56 21.67 -3.73
CA PHE A 26 -3.65 20.60 -4.09
C PHE A 26 -4.39 19.29 -4.39
N LEU A 27 -5.38 18.94 -3.56
CA LEU A 27 -6.22 17.77 -3.75
C LEU A 27 -7.06 17.85 -5.04
N GLU A 28 -7.59 19.02 -5.39
CA GLU A 28 -8.34 19.20 -6.64
C GLU A 28 -7.48 18.86 -7.86
N ILE A 29 -6.25 19.37 -7.89
CA ILE A 29 -5.29 19.09 -8.96
C ILE A 29 -4.90 17.62 -8.97
N LEU A 30 -4.59 17.05 -7.80
CA LEU A 30 -4.24 15.63 -7.70
C LEU A 30 -5.38 14.74 -8.20
N ASN A 31 -6.63 15.04 -7.83
CA ASN A 31 -7.79 14.29 -8.30
C ASN A 31 -8.00 14.40 -9.81
N LYS A 32 -7.60 15.51 -10.43
CA LYS A 32 -7.67 15.72 -11.88
C LYS A 32 -6.55 15.01 -12.64
N VAL A 33 -5.31 15.09 -12.14
CA VAL A 33 -4.10 14.57 -12.83
C VAL A 33 -3.86 13.09 -12.52
N ALA A 34 -4.11 12.68 -11.27
CA ALA A 34 -3.80 11.35 -10.76
C ALA A 34 -4.89 10.87 -9.76
N PRO A 35 -6.13 10.63 -10.24
CA PRO A 35 -7.22 10.19 -9.37
C PRO A 35 -6.88 8.86 -8.70
N LEU A 36 -7.16 8.78 -7.39
CA LEU A 36 -7.04 7.53 -6.64
C LEU A 36 -8.04 6.50 -7.18
N ARG A 37 -7.52 5.41 -7.73
CA ARG A 37 -8.32 4.28 -8.22
C ARG A 37 -8.11 3.07 -7.33
N ARG A 38 -9.21 2.52 -6.82
CA ARG A 38 -9.20 1.22 -6.14
C ARG A 38 -9.17 0.13 -7.19
N VAL A 39 -8.03 -0.54 -7.33
CA VAL A 39 -7.88 -1.69 -8.23
C VAL A 39 -7.97 -2.95 -7.40
N ARG A 40 -8.85 -3.88 -7.79
CA ARG A 40 -8.85 -5.23 -7.21
C ARG A 40 -7.68 -6.00 -7.81
N ILE A 41 -6.63 -6.21 -7.02
CA ILE A 41 -5.55 -7.12 -7.39
C ILE A 41 -6.10 -8.54 -7.26
N SER A 42 -6.65 -9.05 -8.37
CA SER A 42 -7.20 -10.40 -8.45
C SER A 42 -6.04 -11.39 -8.53
N HIS A 43 -5.58 -11.80 -7.34
CA HIS A 43 -4.58 -12.83 -7.07
C HIS A 43 -3.12 -12.40 -7.31
N PRO A 44 -2.24 -12.52 -6.29
CA PRO A 44 -0.81 -12.39 -6.50
C PRO A 44 -0.34 -13.45 -7.51
N ARG A 45 0.75 -13.16 -8.22
CA ARG A 45 1.35 -14.10 -9.19
C ARG A 45 1.54 -15.45 -8.50
N THR A 46 0.83 -16.48 -8.95
CA THR A 46 0.95 -17.85 -8.44
C THR A 46 2.28 -18.43 -8.90
N PRO A 47 3.29 -18.59 -8.03
CA PRO A 47 4.65 -18.89 -8.49
C PRO A 47 4.79 -20.29 -9.09
N TRP A 48 3.89 -21.21 -8.73
CA TRP A 48 3.80 -22.55 -9.33
C TRP A 48 3.25 -22.56 -10.77
N PHE A 49 2.70 -21.44 -11.27
CA PHE A 49 2.13 -21.34 -12.62
C PHE A 49 3.23 -21.00 -13.65
N THR A 50 4.01 -22.01 -14.01
CA THR A 50 5.11 -21.87 -14.99
C THR A 50 4.60 -21.89 -16.44
N PRO A 51 5.42 -21.46 -17.43
CA PRO A 51 5.08 -21.61 -18.84
C PRO A 51 4.75 -23.04 -19.25
N GLU A 52 5.38 -24.05 -18.64
CA GLU A 52 5.06 -25.47 -18.86
C GLU A 52 3.60 -25.78 -18.48
N VAL A 53 3.17 -25.36 -17.29
CA VAL A 53 1.79 -25.52 -16.81
C VAL A 53 0.82 -24.84 -17.77
N LYS A 54 1.13 -23.61 -18.20
CA LYS A 54 0.33 -22.86 -19.17
C LYS A 54 0.18 -23.61 -20.49
N ASN A 55 1.27 -24.11 -21.05
CA ASN A 55 1.27 -24.80 -22.34
C ASN A 55 0.44 -26.09 -22.31
N VAL A 56 0.53 -26.87 -21.23
CA VAL A 56 -0.25 -28.11 -21.08
C VAL A 56 -1.75 -27.80 -20.90
N LEU A 57 -2.11 -26.73 -20.19
CA LEU A 57 -3.50 -26.27 -20.08
C LEU A 57 -4.06 -25.81 -21.43
N ILE A 58 -3.28 -25.03 -22.20
CA ILE A 58 -3.66 -24.60 -23.55
C ILE A 58 -3.86 -25.81 -24.47
N ALA A 59 -2.97 -26.80 -24.44
CA ALA A 59 -3.10 -28.01 -25.25
C ALA A 59 -4.38 -28.81 -24.91
N ARG A 60 -4.68 -28.96 -23.62
CA ARG A 60 -5.94 -29.55 -23.14
C ARG A 60 -7.14 -28.80 -23.69
N ASP A 61 -7.14 -27.47 -23.59
CA ASP A 61 -8.27 -26.63 -24.00
C ASP A 61 -8.48 -26.68 -25.51
N LYS A 62 -7.40 -26.66 -26.29
CA LYS A 62 -7.45 -26.86 -27.75
C LYS A 62 -8.05 -28.22 -28.11
N ALA A 63 -7.64 -29.30 -27.44
CA ALA A 63 -8.20 -30.63 -27.69
C ALA A 63 -9.68 -30.73 -27.32
N TYR A 64 -10.10 -30.09 -26.22
CA TYR A 64 -11.51 -30.01 -25.86
C TYR A 64 -12.32 -29.23 -26.91
N SER A 65 -11.82 -28.07 -27.35
CA SER A 65 -12.45 -27.28 -28.41
C SER A 65 -12.51 -28.03 -29.74
N HIS A 66 -11.53 -28.88 -30.05
CA HIS A 66 -11.53 -29.71 -31.24
C HIS A 66 -12.60 -30.81 -31.15
N TRP A 67 -12.63 -31.58 -30.07
CA TRP A 67 -13.66 -32.60 -29.84
C TRP A 67 -15.08 -32.02 -29.85
N ARG A 68 -15.28 -30.81 -29.32
CA ARG A 68 -16.57 -30.10 -29.36
C ARG A 68 -17.07 -29.77 -30.78
N LYS A 69 -16.19 -29.83 -31.79
CA LYS A 69 -16.53 -29.59 -33.20
C LYS A 69 -16.77 -30.91 -33.95
N THR A 70 -15.97 -31.94 -33.66
CA THR A 70 -15.98 -33.21 -34.41
C THR A 70 -16.88 -34.27 -33.78
N PHE A 71 -17.05 -34.25 -32.45
CA PHE A 71 -17.74 -35.26 -31.65
C PHE A 71 -17.24 -36.70 -31.83
N LEU A 72 -16.04 -36.89 -32.40
CA LEU A 72 -15.44 -38.20 -32.60
C LEU A 72 -14.91 -38.78 -31.29
N ALA A 73 -15.03 -40.10 -31.13
CA ALA A 73 -14.51 -40.81 -29.96
C ALA A 73 -12.98 -40.71 -29.83
N SER A 74 -12.26 -40.75 -30.95
CA SER A 74 -10.80 -40.57 -31.01
C SER A 74 -10.35 -39.23 -30.46
N ASP A 75 -11.06 -38.15 -30.77
CA ASP A 75 -10.74 -36.80 -30.30
C ASP A 75 -11.05 -36.65 -28.81
N TYR A 76 -12.07 -37.36 -28.33
CA TYR A 76 -12.35 -37.45 -26.90
C TYR A 76 -11.27 -38.20 -26.14
N ASP A 77 -10.72 -39.27 -26.71
CA ASP A 77 -9.59 -40.02 -26.13
C ASP A 77 -8.31 -39.16 -26.08
N ALA A 78 -8.04 -38.38 -27.13
CA ALA A 78 -6.95 -37.41 -27.15
C ALA A 78 -7.14 -36.34 -26.05
N PHE A 79 -8.36 -35.79 -25.92
CA PHE A 79 -8.69 -34.86 -24.84
C PHE A 79 -8.49 -35.49 -23.45
N LYS A 80 -8.97 -36.72 -23.21
CA LYS A 80 -8.80 -37.42 -21.92
C LYS A 80 -7.33 -37.55 -21.54
N THR A 81 -6.47 -37.91 -22.51
CA THR A 81 -5.03 -38.02 -22.33
C THR A 81 -4.41 -36.68 -21.92
N LEU A 82 -4.73 -35.60 -22.63
CA LEU A 82 -4.24 -34.26 -22.32
C LEU A 82 -4.80 -33.70 -21.00
N ARG A 83 -6.05 -34.01 -20.66
CA ARG A 83 -6.66 -33.66 -19.36
C ARG A 83 -5.91 -34.32 -18.20
N ASN A 84 -5.59 -35.61 -18.33
CA ASN A 84 -4.85 -36.34 -17.30
C ASN A 84 -3.42 -35.80 -17.16
N ARG A 85 -2.75 -35.50 -18.29
CA ARG A 85 -1.45 -34.82 -18.30
C ARG A 85 -1.53 -33.46 -17.61
N ALA A 86 -2.51 -32.62 -17.95
CA ALA A 86 -2.70 -31.31 -17.32
C ALA A 86 -2.90 -31.41 -15.81
N LYS A 87 -3.77 -32.34 -15.37
CA LYS A 87 -4.00 -32.59 -13.93
C LYS A 87 -2.72 -32.99 -13.22
N SER A 88 -1.94 -33.91 -13.81
CA SER A 88 -0.66 -34.37 -13.25
C SER A 88 0.37 -33.24 -13.16
N VAL A 89 0.55 -32.48 -14.24
CA VAL A 89 1.51 -31.36 -14.31
C VAL A 89 1.16 -30.27 -13.30
N VAL A 90 -0.12 -29.87 -13.22
CA VAL A 90 -0.58 -28.88 -12.23
C VAL A 90 -0.33 -29.38 -10.80
N ARG A 91 -0.64 -30.65 -10.51
CA ARG A 91 -0.42 -31.23 -9.18
C ARG A 91 1.07 -31.23 -8.84
N ARG A 92 1.92 -31.68 -9.77
CA ARG A 92 3.38 -31.70 -9.60
C ARG A 92 3.93 -30.30 -9.36
N ALA A 93 3.54 -29.31 -10.17
CA ALA A 93 4.01 -27.93 -10.03
C ALA A 93 3.65 -27.34 -8.65
N LYS A 94 2.41 -27.55 -8.18
CA LYS A 94 2.00 -27.14 -6.83
C LYS A 94 2.83 -27.84 -5.75
N CYS A 95 2.99 -29.16 -5.85
CA CYS A 95 3.75 -29.93 -4.87
C CYS A 95 5.22 -29.51 -4.82
N THR A 96 5.88 -29.36 -5.97
CA THR A 96 7.28 -28.91 -6.04
C THR A 96 7.45 -27.54 -5.41
N TYR A 97 6.59 -26.58 -5.78
CA TYR A 97 6.62 -25.24 -5.20
C TYR A 97 6.49 -25.25 -3.67
N PHE A 98 5.49 -25.97 -3.13
CA PHE A 98 5.30 -26.00 -1.67
C PHE A 98 6.39 -26.79 -0.94
N LYS A 99 6.97 -27.82 -1.56
CA LYS A 99 8.13 -28.55 -1.01
C LYS A 99 9.36 -27.65 -0.90
N GLU A 100 9.64 -26.85 -1.93
CA GLU A 100 10.76 -25.90 -1.92
C GLU A 100 10.49 -24.72 -0.97
N LEU A 101 9.25 -24.25 -0.93
CA LEU A 101 8.83 -23.18 -0.04
C LEU A 101 9.00 -23.57 1.43
N LEU A 102 8.60 -24.79 1.79
CA LEU A 102 8.63 -25.34 3.15
C LEU A 102 9.77 -26.35 3.33
N SER A 103 10.91 -26.11 2.67
CA SER A 103 12.05 -27.03 2.75
C SER A 103 12.52 -27.23 4.19
N PRO A 104 12.79 -28.47 4.64
CA PRO A 104 13.29 -28.75 5.98
C PRO A 104 14.71 -28.20 6.22
N SER A 105 15.41 -27.78 5.16
CA SER A 105 16.72 -27.13 5.24
C SER A 105 16.66 -25.66 5.70
N LEU A 106 15.47 -25.09 5.87
CA LEU A 106 15.29 -23.70 6.29
C LEU A 106 15.38 -23.57 7.81
N SER A 107 15.86 -22.41 8.27
CA SER A 107 15.74 -22.09 9.68
C SER A 107 14.26 -21.88 10.07
N VAL A 108 13.94 -22.09 11.34
CA VAL A 108 12.58 -21.87 11.88
C VAL A 108 12.07 -20.46 11.55
N GLN A 109 12.93 -19.44 11.67
CA GLN A 109 12.58 -18.06 11.32
C GLN A 109 12.25 -17.91 9.84
N GLN A 110 13.11 -18.43 8.94
CA GLN A 110 12.90 -18.37 7.50
C GLN A 110 11.62 -19.11 7.07
N LEU A 111 11.34 -20.25 7.71
CA LEU A 111 10.13 -21.01 7.48
C LEU A 111 8.89 -20.17 7.84
N TRP A 112 8.85 -19.61 9.05
CA TRP A 112 7.73 -18.77 9.49
C TRP A 112 7.55 -17.52 8.61
N ASP A 113 8.63 -16.88 8.18
CA ASP A 113 8.56 -15.74 7.27
C ASP A 113 7.98 -16.12 5.91
N ARG A 114 8.33 -17.30 5.38
CA ARG A 114 7.76 -17.83 4.14
C ARG A 114 6.28 -18.17 4.30
N ILE A 115 5.88 -18.82 5.40
CA ILE A 115 4.47 -19.14 5.68
C ILE A 115 3.64 -17.85 5.80
N LYS A 116 4.13 -16.82 6.50
CA LYS A 116 3.45 -15.52 6.59
C LYS A 116 3.18 -14.91 5.21
N LYS A 117 4.14 -15.00 4.29
CA LYS A 117 4.01 -14.50 2.91
C LYS A 117 2.97 -15.26 2.07
N THR A 118 2.58 -16.48 2.46
CA THR A 118 1.54 -17.24 1.75
C THR A 118 0.12 -16.80 2.10
N GLY A 119 -0.06 -15.96 3.12
CA GLY A 119 -1.39 -15.59 3.62
C GLY A 119 -2.13 -16.72 4.34
N LEU A 120 -1.45 -17.86 4.60
CA LEU A 120 -2.00 -18.97 5.38
C LEU A 120 -1.98 -18.71 6.88
N THR A 121 -1.12 -17.80 7.36
CA THR A 121 -1.22 -17.30 8.73
C THR A 121 -2.35 -16.29 8.75
N SER A 122 -3.37 -16.51 9.59
CA SER A 122 -4.29 -15.43 9.91
C SER A 122 -3.45 -14.25 10.40
N ASN A 123 -3.58 -13.09 9.76
CA ASN A 123 -3.24 -11.86 10.45
C ASN A 123 -4.01 -11.95 11.76
N PHE A 124 -3.31 -11.99 12.89
CA PHE A 124 -3.94 -11.72 14.17
C PHE A 124 -4.88 -10.55 13.92
N GLN A 125 -6.15 -10.73 14.26
CA GLN A 125 -7.14 -9.68 14.14
C GLN A 125 -6.44 -8.42 14.63
N ASN A 126 -6.30 -7.43 13.72
CA ASN A 126 -6.02 -6.08 14.15
C ASN A 126 -6.92 -5.88 15.36
N LEU A 127 -6.36 -5.42 16.48
CA LEU A 127 -7.14 -4.84 17.56
C LEU A 127 -7.95 -3.72 16.91
N SER A 128 -9.10 -4.11 16.35
CA SER A 128 -9.86 -3.28 15.46
C SER A 128 -10.61 -2.37 16.39
N HIS A 129 -10.33 -1.08 16.21
CA HIS A 129 -11.10 0.01 16.75
C HIS A 129 -10.77 0.40 18.20
N PHE A 130 -9.55 0.92 18.40
CA PHE A 130 -9.38 1.95 19.42
C PHE A 130 -9.46 3.32 18.74
N ASP A 131 -10.50 4.07 19.07
CA ASP A 131 -10.54 5.50 18.79
C ASP A 131 -9.45 6.18 19.63
N ALA A 132 -8.50 6.82 18.96
CA ALA A 132 -7.40 7.53 19.60
C ALA A 132 -7.92 8.59 20.59
N SER A 133 -9.06 9.20 20.29
CA SER A 133 -9.71 10.18 21.17
C SER A 133 -10.23 9.52 22.44
N LYS A 134 -10.87 8.35 22.32
CA LYS A 134 -11.34 7.57 23.47
C LYS A 134 -10.17 7.07 24.33
N LEU A 135 -9.07 6.64 23.71
CA LEU A 135 -7.85 6.26 24.43
C LEU A 135 -7.25 7.45 25.18
N ASN A 136 -7.09 8.59 24.51
CA ASN A 136 -6.58 9.81 25.14
C ASN A 136 -7.47 10.27 26.30
N SER A 137 -8.79 10.24 26.15
CA SER A 137 -9.73 10.61 27.22
C SER A 137 -9.57 9.74 28.48
N HIS A 138 -9.34 8.43 28.30
CA HIS A 138 -9.10 7.52 29.42
C HIS A 138 -7.83 7.91 30.19
N PHE A 139 -6.72 8.18 29.50
CA PHE A 139 -5.46 8.56 30.15
C PHE A 139 -5.51 9.96 30.78
N VAL A 140 -6.24 10.90 30.18
CA VAL A 140 -6.50 12.22 30.79
C VAL A 140 -7.33 12.08 32.06
N SER A 141 -8.32 11.18 32.08
CA SER A 141 -9.14 10.94 33.28
C SER A 141 -8.44 10.12 34.38
N SER A 142 -7.44 9.31 34.01
CA SER A 142 -6.73 8.40 34.94
C SER A 142 -5.46 9.00 35.55
N THR A 143 -5.05 10.19 35.10
CA THR A 143 -3.89 10.88 35.66
C THR A 143 -4.36 11.85 36.74
N ALA A 144 -3.83 11.70 37.96
CA ALA A 144 -3.99 12.72 38.99
C ALA A 144 -3.49 14.07 38.44
N PRO A 145 -4.10 15.21 38.82
CA PRO A 145 -3.63 16.52 38.38
C PRO A 145 -2.14 16.64 38.72
N THR A 146 -1.30 16.64 37.69
CA THR A 146 0.11 16.96 37.82
C THR A 146 0.19 18.33 38.47
N PRO A 147 1.10 18.55 39.43
CA PRO A 147 1.30 19.89 39.97
C PRO A 147 1.58 20.82 38.79
N THR A 148 0.80 21.90 38.70
CA THR A 148 1.02 22.97 37.73
C THR A 148 2.48 23.39 37.84
N ILE A 149 3.32 22.90 36.92
CA ILE A 149 4.68 23.40 36.80
C ILE A 149 4.51 24.82 36.31
N ALA A 150 4.73 25.80 37.20
CA ALA A 150 4.75 27.19 36.82
C ALA A 150 5.71 27.32 35.64
N LEU A 151 5.20 27.83 34.50
CA LEU A 151 6.07 28.15 33.36
C LEU A 151 7.20 29.03 33.89
N PRO A 152 8.47 28.69 33.67
CA PRO A 152 9.55 29.52 34.17
C PRO A 152 9.46 30.90 33.52
N THR A 153 9.23 31.91 34.36
CA THR A 153 8.92 33.29 33.95
C THR A 153 10.13 34.03 33.38
N SER A 154 11.29 33.39 33.28
CA SER A 154 12.47 33.98 32.67
C SER A 154 13.33 32.92 32.00
N TYR A 155 13.01 32.61 30.75
CA TYR A 155 14.06 32.24 29.82
C TYR A 155 14.52 33.53 29.14
N ALA A 156 15.81 33.83 29.21
CA ALA A 156 16.42 34.69 28.21
C ALA A 156 16.27 33.98 26.87
N VAL A 157 15.14 34.21 26.20
CA VAL A 157 14.84 33.62 24.90
C VAL A 157 15.84 34.25 23.94
N SER A 158 16.84 33.48 23.52
CA SER A 158 17.55 33.76 22.27
C SER A 158 16.47 34.07 21.24
N GLN A 159 16.41 35.32 20.76
CA GLN A 159 15.28 35.84 19.99
C GLN A 159 14.84 34.83 18.94
N PHE A 160 13.68 34.22 19.17
CA PHE A 160 13.04 33.41 18.17
C PHE A 160 12.62 34.38 17.05
N SER A 161 13.22 34.22 15.89
CA SER A 161 12.92 35.02 14.72
C SER A 161 12.50 34.11 13.58
N PHE A 162 11.43 34.50 12.90
CA PHE A 162 11.07 33.88 11.63
C PHE A 162 12.04 34.39 10.55
N ARG A 163 12.56 33.47 9.75
CA ARG A 163 13.32 33.80 8.54
C ARG A 163 12.53 33.36 7.31
N CYS A 164 12.72 34.07 6.21
CA CYS A 164 12.21 33.62 4.92
C CYS A 164 12.83 32.25 4.59
N LEU A 165 12.00 31.31 4.16
CA LEU A 165 12.43 29.97 3.77
C LEU A 165 12.81 29.96 2.30
N THR A 166 13.90 29.27 1.98
CA THR A 166 14.29 29.01 0.59
C THR A 166 13.76 27.65 0.12
N ASP A 167 13.68 27.44 -1.20
CA ASP A 167 13.31 26.14 -1.78
C ASP A 167 14.22 25.01 -1.28
N SER A 168 15.51 25.29 -1.05
CA SER A 168 16.44 24.33 -0.46
C SER A 168 16.07 23.97 0.99
N ASP A 169 15.65 24.95 1.79
CA ASP A 169 15.21 24.70 3.18
C ASP A 169 13.98 23.78 3.19
N ILE A 170 13.04 23.99 2.28
CA ILE A 170 11.82 23.18 2.14
C ILE A 170 12.18 21.75 1.72
N ARG A 171 13.06 21.58 0.72
CA ARG A 171 13.52 20.25 0.27
C ARG A 171 14.24 19.49 1.38
N VAL A 172 15.09 20.18 2.16
CA VAL A 172 15.78 19.58 3.31
C VAL A 172 14.79 19.19 4.41
N ALA A 173 13.80 20.05 4.70
CA ALA A 173 12.77 19.74 5.69
C ALA A 173 11.95 18.49 5.30
N LEU A 174 11.49 18.42 4.04
CA LEU A 174 10.70 17.30 3.54
C LEU A 174 11.50 15.99 3.49
N SER A 175 12.79 16.03 3.13
CA SER A 175 13.63 14.83 3.11
C SER A 175 13.91 14.25 4.50
N LYS A 176 13.83 15.06 5.55
CA LYS A 176 13.95 14.60 6.94
C LYS A 176 12.72 13.86 7.46
N ILE A 177 11.57 14.00 6.80
CA ILE A 177 10.33 13.32 7.19
C ILE A 177 10.45 11.83 6.82
N LYS A 178 10.58 10.98 7.84
CA LYS A 178 10.71 9.51 7.67
C LYS A 178 9.36 8.80 7.54
N SER A 179 8.29 9.44 8.01
CA SER A 179 6.96 8.85 8.02
C SER A 179 6.35 8.80 6.62
N GLN A 180 5.73 7.67 6.28
CA GLN A 180 4.88 7.52 5.10
C GLN A 180 3.39 7.59 5.44
N ALA A 181 3.07 8.00 6.67
CA ALA A 181 1.69 8.20 7.09
C ALA A 181 1.06 9.35 6.29
N VAL A 182 -0.21 9.15 5.93
CA VAL A 182 -1.04 10.20 5.34
C VAL A 182 -1.74 10.91 6.50
N GLY A 183 -1.64 12.24 6.55
CA GLY A 183 -2.25 13.05 7.60
C GLY A 183 -3.77 13.19 7.45
N SER A 184 -4.36 14.06 8.25
CA SER A 184 -5.77 14.46 8.13
C SER A 184 -6.08 15.14 6.79
N ASP A 185 -5.06 15.69 6.14
CA ASP A 185 -5.10 16.29 4.81
C ASP A 185 -5.30 15.29 3.67
N SER A 186 -5.19 13.97 3.92
CA SER A 186 -5.26 12.93 2.89
C SER A 186 -4.20 13.05 1.79
N ILE A 187 -3.12 13.83 2.01
CA ILE A 187 -2.05 14.05 1.03
C ILE A 187 -0.81 13.23 1.44
N PRO A 188 -0.40 12.22 0.65
CA PRO A 188 0.83 11.48 0.94
C PRO A 188 2.08 12.32 0.62
N LEU A 189 3.08 12.26 1.51
CA LEU A 189 4.39 12.92 1.36
C LEU A 189 5.05 12.63 0.00
N THR A 190 4.89 11.40 -0.51
CA THR A 190 5.45 11.00 -1.80
C THR A 190 4.93 11.82 -2.97
N LEU A 191 3.68 12.29 -2.94
CA LEU A 191 3.12 13.15 -3.98
C LEU A 191 3.67 14.58 -3.88
N ILE A 192 3.82 15.11 -2.66
CA ILE A 192 4.42 16.42 -2.41
C ILE A 192 5.85 16.44 -2.96
N ILE A 193 6.67 15.45 -2.59
CA ILE A 193 8.06 15.34 -3.08
C ILE A 193 8.12 15.24 -4.60
N LYS A 194 7.25 14.44 -5.23
CA LYS A 194 7.21 14.31 -6.69
C LYS A 194 6.79 15.60 -7.38
N SER A 195 5.86 16.37 -6.80
CA SER A 195 5.44 17.65 -7.38
C SER A 195 6.56 18.70 -7.38
N LEU A 196 7.45 18.66 -6.37
CA LEU A 196 8.60 19.56 -6.25
C LEU A 196 9.78 19.19 -7.17
N ALA A 197 9.76 18.01 -7.77
CA ALA A 197 10.82 17.53 -8.68
C ALA A 197 10.54 17.84 -10.16
N ILE A 198 9.36 18.40 -10.48
CA ILE A 198 8.91 18.68 -11.86
C ILE A 198 9.33 20.09 -12.34
N THR A 199 9.89 20.91 -11.44
CA THR A 199 10.56 22.19 -11.75
C THR A 199 12.06 21.99 -11.88
#